data_AF-A0A8B9ZU55-F1
#
_entry.id   AF-A0A8B9ZU55-F1
#
_cell.length_a   1.000
_cell.length_b   1.000
_cell.length_c   1.000
_cell.angle_alpha   90.00
_cell.angle_beta   90.00
_cell.angle_gamma   90.00
#
_symmetry.space_group_name_H-M   'P 1'
#
loop_
_entity.id
_entity.type
_entity.pdbx_description
1 polymer ?
#
loop_
_entity_poly.entity_id
_entity_poly.type
_entity_poly.pdbx_seq_one_letter_code
_entity_poly.pdbx_strand_id
1 'polypeptide(L)'
;SFSFILIICYLHSFPDIHSSFSFFFFLSQSKSAVRLKEDMKKIASLPLNKQRDTTRPKVFGVSLLELQQQGLSKNGIPIVVRNIVEYLTQHGMAQEGLFRVNGSMKMVEQLRLQYERGEEVELVKDGDVYSAASLLKLFLRELPDGIISSALQPKFIQLYQDARNDIQKESNLKELLKELPEAHYCLLKYLCQFLIKVAEHHVENRMNLCNLATVFGPNCFQ
;
A
#
# COMPACT_ATOMS: atom_id res chain seq x y z
N SER A 1 -12.37 -6.19 10.55
CA SER A 1 -13.32 -5.41 9.72
C SER A 1 -13.59 -4.01 10.28
N PHE A 2 -14.08 -3.86 11.51
CA PHE A 2 -14.44 -2.54 12.07
C PHE A 2 -13.27 -1.55 12.25
N SER A 3 -12.08 -2.02 12.65
CA SER A 3 -10.89 -1.15 12.75
C SER A 3 -10.49 -0.53 11.42
N PHE A 4 -10.74 -1.22 10.30
CA PHE A 4 -10.43 -0.71 8.97
C PHE A 4 -11.44 0.33 8.49
N ILE A 5 -12.73 0.21 8.89
CA ILE A 5 -13.75 1.23 8.59
C ILE A 5 -13.35 2.57 9.21
N LEU A 6 -12.91 2.56 10.47
CA LEU A 6 -12.47 3.78 11.18
C LEU A 6 -11.30 4.46 10.43
N ILE A 7 -10.32 3.67 9.97
CA ILE A 7 -9.18 4.16 9.18
C ILE A 7 -9.67 4.79 7.87
N ILE A 8 -10.56 4.11 7.14
CA ILE A 8 -11.11 4.64 5.88
C ILE A 8 -11.83 5.96 6.12
N CYS A 9 -12.74 6.01 7.11
CA CYS A 9 -13.50 7.22 7.44
C CYS A 9 -12.57 8.36 7.87
N TYR A 10 -11.56 8.07 8.70
CA TYR A 10 -10.63 9.08 9.16
C TYR A 10 -9.78 9.68 8.03
N LEU A 11 -9.23 8.82 7.16
CA LEU A 11 -8.43 9.27 6.01
C LEU A 11 -9.26 9.97 4.93
N HIS A 12 -10.59 9.74 4.90
CA HIS A 12 -11.51 10.51 4.08
C HIS A 12 -11.71 11.93 4.63
N SER A 13 -12.01 12.04 5.93
CA SER A 13 -12.28 13.32 6.59
C SER A 13 -11.03 14.20 6.71
N PHE A 14 -9.85 13.60 6.78
CA PHE A 14 -8.58 14.31 6.97
C PHE A 14 -7.53 13.91 5.91
N PRO A 15 -7.65 14.42 4.68
CA PRO A 15 -6.71 14.10 3.61
C PRO A 15 -5.30 14.64 3.85
N ASP A 16 -5.08 15.65 4.70
CA ASP A 16 -3.80 16.39 4.78
C ASP A 16 -3.04 16.27 6.11
N ILE A 17 -2.99 15.08 6.71
CA ILE A 17 -2.26 14.87 7.97
C ILE A 17 -0.74 15.10 7.82
N HIS A 18 -0.20 14.99 6.60
CA HIS A 18 1.23 15.19 6.29
C HIS A 18 1.59 16.60 5.77
N SER A 19 0.65 17.57 5.73
CA SER A 19 0.97 18.94 5.28
C SER A 19 2.04 19.61 6.17
N SER A 20 2.16 19.20 7.44
CA SER A 20 3.24 19.66 8.32
C SER A 20 4.58 18.94 8.09
N PHE A 21 4.60 17.74 7.50
CA PHE A 21 5.82 16.99 7.22
C PHE A 21 6.49 17.44 5.91
N SER A 22 5.69 17.83 4.91
CA SER A 22 6.23 18.44 3.69
C SER A 22 6.96 19.75 3.98
N PHE A 23 6.50 20.51 4.99
CA PHE A 23 7.18 21.72 5.47
C PHE A 23 8.48 21.42 6.23
N PHE A 24 8.53 20.36 7.04
CA PHE A 24 9.76 19.93 7.72
C PHE A 24 10.80 19.30 6.77
N PHE A 25 10.36 18.60 5.72
CA PHE A 25 11.25 18.09 4.69
C PHE A 25 11.78 19.20 3.78
N PHE A 26 10.97 20.24 3.51
CA PHE A 26 11.40 21.44 2.78
C PHE A 26 12.41 22.29 3.58
N LEU A 27 12.29 22.32 4.91
CA LEU A 27 13.26 22.99 5.79
C LEU A 27 14.55 22.18 6.03
N SER A 28 14.58 20.90 5.67
CA SER A 28 15.77 20.04 5.80
C SER A 28 16.72 20.11 4.58
N GLN A 29 16.35 20.82 3.50
CA GLN A 29 17.19 21.01 2.31
C GLN A 29 17.82 22.40 2.17
N SER A 30 17.97 23.15 3.27
CA SER A 30 18.82 24.35 3.25
C SER A 30 19.71 24.42 4.50
N LYS A 31 20.99 24.11 4.32
CA LYS A 31 22.12 25.02 4.57
C LYS A 31 23.45 24.29 4.34
N SER A 32 24.18 24.80 3.35
CA SER A 32 25.61 24.63 3.17
C SER A 32 26.37 24.99 4.45
N ALA A 33 27.17 24.06 4.98
CA ALA A 33 28.37 24.19 5.84
C ALA A 33 28.52 22.82 6.54
N VAL A 34 29.62 22.05 6.44
CA VAL A 34 30.99 22.36 6.83
C VAL A 34 31.94 21.34 6.15
N ARG A 35 33.13 21.81 5.73
CA ARG A 35 34.27 21.04 5.19
C ARG A 35 35.09 20.35 6.30
N LEU A 36 35.94 19.39 5.87
CA LEU A 36 37.14 18.76 6.49
C LEU A 36 36.87 17.34 7.03
N LYS A 37 37.70 16.31 6.83
CA LYS A 37 38.97 16.13 6.09
C LYS A 37 39.20 14.60 5.95
N GLU A 38 40.05 14.22 4.99
CA GLU A 38 40.61 12.88 4.73
C GLU A 38 41.29 12.29 6.00
N ASP A 39 41.53 11.00 6.23
CA ASP A 39 42.22 10.03 5.35
C ASP A 39 42.37 8.64 6.04
N MET A 40 42.85 7.64 5.27
CA MET A 40 43.53 6.38 5.67
C MET A 40 42.78 5.01 5.76
N LYS A 41 43.04 4.23 4.67
CA LYS A 41 43.69 2.87 4.63
C LYS A 41 42.83 1.64 5.00
N LYS A 42 42.43 0.81 4.01
CA LYS A 42 43.08 -0.46 3.55
C LYS A 42 43.17 -1.51 4.69
N ILE A 43 42.53 -2.69 4.68
CA ILE A 43 42.61 -3.85 3.77
C ILE A 43 41.65 -4.93 4.32
N ALA A 44 40.94 -5.68 3.47
CA ALA A 44 40.90 -7.14 3.47
C ALA A 44 39.80 -7.67 2.53
N SER A 45 40.25 -8.50 1.61
CA SER A 45 39.54 -9.23 0.57
C SER A 45 38.58 -10.31 1.10
N LEU A 46 37.38 -10.40 0.52
CA LEU A 46 36.66 -11.65 0.31
C LEU A 46 35.90 -11.56 -1.03
N PRO A 47 36.05 -12.52 -1.97
CA PRO A 47 35.21 -12.58 -3.14
C PRO A 47 33.88 -13.19 -2.71
N LEU A 48 32.90 -12.36 -2.35
CA LEU A 48 31.52 -12.81 -2.30
C LEU A 48 30.99 -12.86 -3.73
N ASN A 49 31.29 -13.98 -4.37
CA ASN A 49 30.50 -14.56 -5.43
C ASN A 49 29.10 -14.88 -4.86
N LYS A 50 28.28 -13.86 -4.67
CA LYS A 50 26.83 -14.01 -4.83
C LYS A 50 26.61 -13.85 -6.31
N GLN A 51 26.48 -14.96 -7.02
CA GLN A 51 25.78 -14.96 -8.29
C GLN A 51 24.45 -14.28 -8.03
N ARG A 52 24.38 -13.00 -8.43
CA ARG A 52 23.11 -12.32 -8.55
C ARG A 52 22.44 -13.03 -9.71
N ASP A 53 21.37 -13.73 -9.44
CA ASP A 53 20.40 -14.09 -10.47
C ASP A 53 19.69 -12.78 -10.87
N THR A 54 20.44 -11.90 -11.55
CA THR A 54 19.97 -10.60 -12.05
C THR A 54 19.32 -10.85 -13.40
N THR A 55 18.03 -11.15 -13.43
CA THR A 55 17.27 -10.90 -14.67
C THR A 55 15.85 -10.41 -14.45
N ARG A 56 15.24 -10.54 -13.26
CA ARG A 56 13.80 -10.27 -13.09
C ARG A 56 13.45 -9.57 -11.76
N PRO A 57 12.68 -8.47 -11.78
CA PRO A 57 12.24 -7.80 -10.57
C PRO A 57 11.25 -8.67 -9.80
N LYS A 58 11.47 -8.85 -8.49
CA LYS A 58 10.47 -9.48 -7.64
C LYS A 58 9.50 -8.41 -7.14
N VAL A 59 8.23 -8.52 -7.54
CA VAL A 59 7.19 -7.50 -7.27
C VAL A 59 6.31 -7.88 -6.09
N PHE A 60 6.02 -9.17 -5.93
CA PHE A 60 5.16 -9.69 -4.86
C PHE A 60 6.00 -10.35 -3.77
N GLY A 61 5.53 -10.34 -2.52
CA GLY A 61 6.29 -10.94 -1.42
C GLY A 61 7.55 -10.17 -1.01
N VAL A 62 7.62 -8.86 -1.33
CA VAL A 62 8.75 -7.96 -1.04
C VAL A 62 8.28 -6.73 -0.27
N SER A 63 9.20 -6.10 0.47
CA SER A 63 8.86 -4.91 1.25
C SER A 63 8.62 -3.68 0.37
N LEU A 64 7.82 -2.71 0.85
CA LEU A 64 7.62 -1.44 0.13
C LEU A 64 8.92 -0.66 -0.04
N LEU A 65 9.84 -0.75 0.93
CA LEU A 65 11.17 -0.16 0.85
C LEU A 65 11.99 -0.76 -0.30
N GLU A 66 11.95 -2.08 -0.44
CA GLU A 66 12.65 -2.77 -1.53
C GLU A 66 12.08 -2.40 -2.90
N LEU A 67 10.75 -2.35 -3.04
CA LEU A 67 10.10 -1.89 -4.27
C LEU A 67 10.53 -0.45 -4.63
N GLN A 68 10.67 0.42 -3.64
CA GLN A 68 11.17 1.78 -3.84
C GLN A 68 12.63 1.79 -4.29
N GLN A 69 13.50 0.96 -3.70
CA GLN A 69 14.90 0.83 -4.10
C GLN A 69 15.07 0.26 -5.52
N GLN A 70 14.16 -0.61 -5.94
CA GLN A 70 14.10 -1.17 -7.30
C GLN A 70 13.51 -0.18 -8.33
N GLY A 71 13.07 1.01 -7.92
CA GLY A 71 12.40 1.98 -8.80
C GLY A 71 10.98 1.58 -9.22
N LEU A 72 10.38 0.60 -8.53
CA LEU A 72 9.04 0.08 -8.78
C LEU A 72 7.96 0.75 -7.92
N SER A 73 8.28 1.92 -7.35
CA SER A 73 7.38 2.72 -6.53
C SER A 73 7.49 4.19 -6.91
N LYS A 74 6.34 4.88 -6.96
CA LYS A 74 6.25 6.32 -7.24
C LYS A 74 5.44 6.98 -6.14
N ASN A 75 6.04 7.94 -5.44
CA ASN A 75 5.45 8.67 -4.30
C ASN A 75 4.93 7.72 -3.20
N GLY A 76 5.71 6.68 -2.87
CA GLY A 76 5.34 5.68 -1.87
C GLY A 76 4.31 4.65 -2.34
N ILE A 77 3.85 4.71 -3.60
CA ILE A 77 2.87 3.78 -4.17
C ILE A 77 3.53 2.84 -5.18
N PRO A 78 3.49 1.52 -4.98
CA PRO A 78 3.96 0.54 -5.96
C PRO A 78 3.28 0.70 -7.33
N ILE A 79 4.06 0.60 -8.41
CA ILE A 79 3.56 0.75 -9.79
C ILE A 79 2.45 -0.26 -10.08
N VAL A 80 2.60 -1.51 -9.65
CA VAL A 80 1.57 -2.56 -9.78
C VAL A 80 0.24 -2.15 -9.15
N VAL A 81 0.26 -1.54 -7.95
CA VAL A 81 -0.94 -1.08 -7.26
C VAL A 81 -1.58 0.06 -8.04
N ARG A 82 -0.78 1.02 -8.52
CA ARG A 82 -1.27 2.15 -9.32
C ARG A 82 -1.96 1.67 -10.60
N ASN A 83 -1.31 0.79 -11.37
CA ASN A 83 -1.87 0.25 -12.61
C ASN A 83 -3.22 -0.45 -12.37
N ILE A 84 -3.29 -1.30 -11.33
CA ILE A 84 -4.54 -2.00 -10.98
C ILE A 84 -5.63 -1.03 -10.55
N VAL A 85 -5.31 -0.06 -9.69
CA VAL A 85 -6.28 0.93 -9.21
C VAL A 85 -6.80 1.82 -10.34
N GLU A 86 -5.93 2.25 -11.25
CA GLU A 86 -6.31 3.04 -12.42
C GLU A 86 -7.23 2.24 -13.35
N TYR A 87 -6.88 0.98 -13.67
CA TYR A 87 -7.72 0.08 -14.45
C TYR A 87 -9.10 -0.14 -13.81
N LEU A 88 -9.16 -0.49 -12.52
CA LEU A 88 -10.42 -0.71 -11.82
C LEU A 88 -11.26 0.56 -11.69
N THR A 89 -10.63 1.73 -11.63
CA THR A 89 -11.33 3.01 -11.66
C THR A 89 -12.01 3.26 -13.00
N GLN A 90 -11.37 2.87 -14.10
CA GLN A 90 -11.90 3.07 -15.44
C GLN A 90 -12.93 2.00 -15.85
N HIS A 91 -12.77 0.76 -15.39
CA HIS A 91 -13.52 -0.39 -15.91
C HIS A 91 -14.32 -1.17 -14.86
N GLY A 92 -14.03 -0.99 -13.56
CA GLY A 92 -14.56 -1.83 -12.49
C GLY A 92 -15.64 -1.21 -11.61
N MET A 93 -15.86 0.11 -11.68
CA MET A 93 -16.68 0.82 -10.69
C MET A 93 -18.12 0.33 -10.57
N ALA A 94 -18.73 -0.11 -11.67
CA ALA A 94 -20.09 -0.68 -11.69
C ALA A 94 -20.12 -2.22 -11.57
N GLN A 95 -18.97 -2.89 -11.50
CA GLN A 95 -18.90 -4.35 -11.50
C GLN A 95 -19.50 -4.94 -10.21
N GLU A 96 -20.59 -5.69 -10.35
CA GLU A 96 -21.26 -6.31 -9.21
C GLU A 96 -20.31 -7.19 -8.40
N GLY A 97 -20.25 -6.95 -7.09
CA GLY A 97 -19.41 -7.71 -6.17
C GLY A 97 -17.92 -7.46 -6.34
N LEU A 98 -17.49 -6.30 -6.86
CA LEU A 98 -16.08 -5.93 -6.96
C LEU A 98 -15.34 -6.19 -5.63
N PHE A 99 -14.17 -6.84 -5.68
CA PHE A 99 -13.39 -7.38 -4.55
C PHE A 99 -14.00 -8.53 -3.76
N ARG A 100 -15.33 -8.70 -3.73
CA ARG A 100 -16.01 -9.85 -3.11
C ARG A 100 -15.91 -11.10 -3.98
N VAL A 101 -16.19 -10.98 -5.27
CA VAL A 101 -16.06 -12.06 -6.24
C VAL A 101 -14.58 -12.23 -6.58
N ASN A 102 -14.11 -13.47 -6.59
CA ASN A 102 -12.72 -13.79 -6.95
C ASN A 102 -12.59 -13.96 -8.46
N GLY A 103 -11.55 -13.35 -9.02
CA GLY A 103 -11.12 -13.64 -10.39
C GLY A 103 -10.50 -15.02 -10.57
N SER A 104 -10.18 -15.34 -11.82
CA SER A 104 -9.55 -16.60 -12.20
C SER A 104 -8.15 -16.70 -11.60
N MET A 105 -7.91 -17.70 -10.75
CA MET A 105 -6.58 -17.94 -10.15
C MET A 105 -5.47 -18.06 -11.19
N LYS A 106 -5.77 -18.71 -12.34
CA LYS A 106 -4.82 -18.84 -13.45
C LYS A 106 -4.45 -17.49 -14.04
N MET A 107 -5.43 -16.59 -14.20
CA MET A 107 -5.21 -15.25 -14.75
C MET A 107 -4.51 -14.33 -13.76
N VAL A 108 -4.84 -14.43 -12.46
CA VAL A 108 -4.13 -13.72 -11.39
C VAL A 108 -2.64 -14.11 -11.40
N GLU A 109 -2.34 -15.41 -11.48
CA GLU A 109 -0.96 -15.89 -11.53
C GLU A 109 -0.25 -15.46 -12.83
N GLN A 110 -0.95 -15.49 -13.97
CA GLN A 110 -0.40 -14.97 -15.22
C GLN A 110 -0.01 -13.49 -15.09
N LEU A 111 -0.92 -12.64 -14.61
CA LEU A 111 -0.67 -11.21 -14.41
C LEU A 111 0.49 -10.97 -13.42
N ARG A 112 0.54 -11.72 -12.31
CA ARG A 112 1.66 -11.68 -11.36
C ARG A 112 2.99 -11.93 -12.08
N LEU A 113 3.07 -13.01 -12.85
CA LEU A 113 4.29 -13.38 -13.56
C LEU A 113 4.69 -12.35 -14.62
N GLN A 114 3.74 -11.69 -15.29
CA GLN A 114 4.06 -10.61 -16.23
C GLN A 114 4.71 -9.42 -15.50
N TYR A 115 4.16 -8.99 -14.35
CA TYR A 115 4.78 -7.96 -13.51
C TYR A 115 6.18 -8.36 -13.04
N GLU A 116 6.37 -9.60 -12.58
CA GLU A 116 7.66 -10.09 -12.11
C GLU A 116 8.68 -10.32 -13.25
N ARG A 117 8.23 -10.43 -14.51
CA ARG A 117 9.11 -10.43 -15.67
C ARG A 117 9.51 -9.02 -16.14
N GLY A 118 8.91 -7.98 -15.56
CA GLY A 118 9.10 -6.60 -16.01
C GLY A 118 8.45 -6.32 -17.37
N GLU A 119 7.44 -7.11 -17.75
CA GLU A 119 6.66 -6.88 -18.96
C GLU A 119 5.72 -5.68 -18.76
N GLU A 120 5.38 -4.98 -19.85
CA GLU A 120 4.33 -3.97 -19.82
C GLU A 120 2.98 -4.69 -19.72
N VAL A 121 2.30 -4.54 -18.57
CA VAL A 121 1.01 -5.20 -18.31
C VAL A 121 -0.12 -4.26 -18.68
N GLU A 122 -0.90 -4.64 -19.71
CA GLU A 122 -2.10 -3.93 -20.12
C GLU A 122 -3.34 -4.69 -19.59
N LEU A 123 -3.79 -4.34 -18.38
CA LEU A 123 -4.90 -5.05 -17.70
C LEU A 123 -6.20 -5.15 -18.51
N VAL A 124 -6.42 -4.24 -19.47
CA VAL A 124 -7.57 -4.27 -20.40
C VAL A 124 -7.48 -5.45 -21.38
N LYS A 125 -6.27 -5.83 -21.79
CA LYS A 125 -6.00 -6.90 -22.76
C LYS A 125 -5.67 -8.22 -22.07
N ASP A 126 -4.88 -8.14 -21.00
CA ASP A 126 -4.28 -9.30 -20.33
C ASP A 126 -5.16 -9.90 -19.22
N GLY A 127 -6.21 -9.17 -18.80
CA GLY A 127 -6.98 -9.51 -17.61
C GLY A 127 -8.47 -9.17 -17.67
N ASP A 128 -9.15 -9.44 -16.57
CA ASP A 128 -10.52 -9.06 -16.31
C ASP A 128 -10.65 -8.32 -14.96
N VAL A 129 -11.78 -7.66 -14.72
CA VAL A 129 -12.02 -6.85 -13.52
C VAL A 129 -11.85 -7.67 -12.22
N TYR A 130 -12.37 -8.89 -12.17
CA TYR A 130 -12.26 -9.72 -10.96
C TYR A 130 -10.84 -10.22 -10.74
N SER A 131 -10.11 -10.56 -11.81
CA SER A 131 -8.71 -10.97 -11.74
C SER A 131 -7.80 -9.83 -11.29
N ALA A 132 -7.99 -8.61 -11.82
CA ALA A 132 -7.28 -7.42 -11.35
C ALA A 132 -7.59 -7.10 -9.87
N ALA A 133 -8.87 -7.19 -9.46
CA ALA A 133 -9.27 -7.01 -8.07
C ALA A 133 -8.65 -8.06 -7.13
N SER A 134 -8.61 -9.33 -7.56
CA SER A 134 -7.92 -10.40 -6.84
C SER A 134 -6.41 -10.17 -6.74
N LEU A 135 -5.78 -9.65 -7.80
CA LEU A 135 -4.35 -9.34 -7.82
C LEU A 135 -3.99 -8.22 -6.84
N LEU A 136 -4.82 -7.18 -6.71
CA LEU A 136 -4.62 -6.14 -5.69
C LEU A 136 -4.66 -6.73 -4.27
N LYS A 137 -5.66 -7.58 -3.99
CA LYS A 137 -5.76 -8.27 -2.68
C LYS A 137 -4.54 -9.15 -2.42
N LEU A 138 -4.08 -9.87 -3.45
CA LEU A 138 -2.88 -10.72 -3.38
C LEU A 138 -1.64 -9.90 -3.04
N PHE A 139 -1.42 -8.76 -3.72
CA PHE A 139 -0.29 -7.88 -3.47
C PHE A 139 -0.25 -7.43 -2.01
N LEU A 140 -1.38 -6.94 -1.48
CA LEU A 140 -1.47 -6.47 -0.09
C LEU A 140 -1.22 -7.59 0.92
N ARG A 141 -1.73 -8.79 0.65
CA ARG A 141 -1.59 -9.98 1.51
C ARG A 141 -0.18 -10.57 1.52
N GLU A 142 0.61 -10.34 0.47
CA GLU A 142 1.99 -10.83 0.41
C GLU A 142 3.02 -9.82 0.90
N LEU A 143 2.62 -8.62 1.31
CA LEU A 143 3.54 -7.69 1.97
C LEU A 143 4.09 -8.33 3.26
N PRO A 144 5.41 -8.42 3.45
CA PRO A 144 6.00 -9.18 4.57
C PRO A 144 5.58 -8.76 5.99
N ASP A 145 5.18 -7.51 6.19
CA ASP A 145 4.72 -6.97 7.48
C ASP A 145 3.31 -6.33 7.36
N GLY A 146 2.59 -6.66 6.28
CA GLY A 146 1.32 -6.00 5.93
C GLY A 146 1.47 -4.50 5.64
N ILE A 147 0.34 -3.83 5.41
CA ILE A 147 0.32 -2.35 5.32
C ILE A 147 0.41 -1.76 6.73
N ILE A 148 -0.32 -2.35 7.68
CA ILE A 148 -0.26 -1.98 9.10
C ILE A 148 0.69 -2.98 9.76
N SER A 149 1.91 -2.50 10.04
CA SER A 149 2.98 -3.30 10.64
C SER A 149 2.48 -4.06 11.86
N SER A 150 2.89 -5.32 12.00
CA SER A 150 2.55 -6.21 13.13
C SER A 150 2.74 -5.55 14.50
N ALA A 151 3.78 -4.71 14.65
CA ALA A 151 4.06 -3.95 15.87
C ALA A 151 2.96 -2.96 16.27
N LEU A 152 2.22 -2.41 15.31
CA LEU A 152 1.17 -1.41 15.54
C LEU A 152 -0.22 -2.03 15.65
N GLN A 153 -0.43 -3.24 15.13
CA GLN A 153 -1.76 -3.87 15.10
C GLN A 153 -2.43 -3.95 16.49
N PRO A 154 -1.74 -4.35 17.58
CA PRO A 154 -2.36 -4.38 18.91
C PRO A 154 -2.88 -2.99 19.33
N LYS A 155 -2.15 -1.92 19.00
CA LYS A 155 -2.56 -0.54 19.32
C LYS A 155 -3.81 -0.13 18.54
N PHE A 156 -3.90 -0.49 17.25
CA PHE A 156 -5.10 -0.26 16.44
C PHE A 156 -6.31 -1.06 16.94
N ILE A 157 -6.11 -2.29 17.41
CA ILE A 157 -7.18 -3.13 17.98
C ILE A 157 -7.66 -2.54 19.32
N GLN A 158 -6.73 -2.15 20.20
CA GLN A 158 -7.05 -1.51 21.48
C GLN A 158 -7.81 -0.21 21.30
N LEU A 159 -7.39 0.63 20.34
CA LEU A 159 -8.08 1.88 20.02
C LEU A 159 -9.54 1.64 19.62
N TYR A 160 -9.82 0.54 18.93
CA TYR A 160 -11.18 0.16 18.56
C TYR A 160 -12.01 -0.33 19.76
N GLN A 161 -11.42 -1.16 20.62
CA GLN A 161 -12.10 -1.71 21.81
C GLN A 161 -12.36 -0.66 22.88
N ASP A 162 -11.73 0.50 22.76
CA ASP A 162 -11.86 1.62 23.68
C ASP A 162 -13.29 2.18 23.71
N ALA A 163 -13.82 2.43 24.90
CA ALA A 163 -15.13 3.04 25.11
C ALA A 163 -15.08 4.58 25.19
N ARG A 164 -13.89 5.20 25.03
CA ARG A 164 -13.74 6.66 24.98
C ARG A 164 -14.54 7.29 23.82
N ASN A 165 -14.87 8.58 23.97
CA ASN A 165 -15.63 9.34 22.98
C ASN A 165 -14.89 9.48 21.63
N ASP A 166 -15.65 9.81 20.58
CA ASP A 166 -15.15 9.80 19.20
C ASP A 166 -13.97 10.76 18.96
N ILE A 167 -13.96 11.91 19.65
CA ILE A 167 -12.89 12.92 19.54
C ILE A 167 -11.54 12.34 20.01
N GLN A 168 -11.53 11.63 21.14
CA GLN A 168 -10.28 11.04 21.65
C GLN A 168 -9.83 9.87 20.78
N LYS A 169 -10.77 9.11 20.22
CA LYS A 169 -10.46 8.02 19.28
C LYS A 169 -9.81 8.53 18.02
N GLU A 170 -10.33 9.62 17.46
CA GLU A 170 -9.77 10.29 16.30
C GLU A 170 -8.33 10.78 16.56
N SER A 171 -8.12 11.46 17.69
CA SER A 171 -6.78 11.95 18.09
C SER A 171 -5.77 10.81 18.22
N ASN A 172 -6.14 9.73 18.90
CA ASN A 172 -5.26 8.57 19.05
C ASN A 172 -5.01 7.86 17.71
N LEU A 173 -6.02 7.78 16.83
CA LEU A 173 -5.86 7.20 15.50
C LEU A 173 -4.84 7.99 14.68
N LYS A 174 -4.89 9.32 14.77
CA LYS A 174 -3.92 10.21 14.13
C LYS A 174 -2.50 9.90 14.57
N GLU A 175 -2.28 9.76 15.88
CA GLU A 175 -0.95 9.44 16.41
C GLU A 175 -0.47 8.06 15.94
N LEU A 176 -1.34 7.04 15.92
CA LEU A 176 -0.97 5.72 15.40
C LEU A 176 -0.62 5.75 13.91
N LEU A 177 -1.35 6.53 13.11
CA LEU A 177 -1.06 6.67 11.69
C LEU A 177 0.26 7.40 11.42
N LYS A 178 0.70 8.29 12.32
CA LYS A 178 2.03 8.93 12.25
C LYS A 178 3.17 7.98 12.61
N GLU A 179 2.91 6.91 13.35
CA GLU A 179 3.91 5.88 13.65
C GLU A 179 4.19 4.96 12.45
N LEU A 180 3.33 4.96 11.42
CA LEU A 180 3.55 4.15 10.21
C LEU A 180 4.72 4.70 9.40
N PRO A 181 5.55 3.82 8.81
CA PRO A 181 6.51 4.22 7.79
C PRO A 181 5.82 4.98 6.64
N GLU A 182 6.49 5.99 6.08
CA GLU A 182 5.89 6.88 5.08
C GLU A 182 5.29 6.12 3.87
N ALA A 183 6.01 5.13 3.34
CA ALA A 183 5.49 4.30 2.23
C ALA A 183 4.23 3.51 2.61
N HIS A 184 4.15 3.02 3.86
CA HIS A 184 2.97 2.31 4.36
C HIS A 184 1.78 3.25 4.50
N TYR A 185 2.00 4.44 5.08
CA TYR A 185 0.96 5.46 5.19
C TYR A 185 0.46 5.93 3.81
N CYS A 186 1.37 6.20 2.87
CA CYS A 186 1.02 6.57 1.50
C CYS A 186 0.16 5.50 0.83
N LEU A 187 0.57 4.23 0.89
CA LEU A 187 -0.19 3.12 0.32
C LEU A 187 -1.56 2.95 0.99
N LEU A 188 -1.62 3.02 2.32
CA LEU A 188 -2.87 2.93 3.08
C LEU A 188 -3.84 4.03 2.68
N LYS A 189 -3.37 5.28 2.62
CA LYS A 189 -4.17 6.43 2.21
C LYS A 189 -4.68 6.28 0.78
N TYR A 190 -3.80 5.91 -0.15
CA TYR A 190 -4.17 5.71 -1.56
C TYR A 190 -5.23 4.62 -1.72
N LEU A 191 -5.07 3.51 -1.00
CA LEU A 191 -6.04 2.42 -0.96
C LEU A 191 -7.38 2.88 -0.39
N CYS A 192 -7.40 3.54 0.77
CA CYS A 192 -8.64 4.03 1.39
C CYS A 192 -9.39 4.99 0.47
N GLN A 193 -8.69 5.93 -0.18
CA GLN A 193 -9.30 6.85 -1.16
C GLN A 193 -9.97 6.10 -2.32
N PHE A 194 -9.32 5.05 -2.83
CA PHE A 194 -9.90 4.23 -3.89
C PHE A 194 -11.11 3.41 -3.41
N LEU A 195 -11.06 2.82 -2.21
CA LEU A 195 -12.18 2.07 -1.67
C LEU A 195 -13.42 2.92 -1.41
N ILE A 196 -13.23 4.20 -1.05
CA ILE A 196 -14.35 5.15 -0.92
C ILE A 196 -15.02 5.38 -2.27
N LYS A 197 -14.24 5.61 -3.33
CA LYS A 197 -14.79 5.73 -4.70
C LYS A 197 -15.58 4.51 -5.12
N VAL A 198 -15.11 3.31 -4.78
CA VAL A 198 -15.85 2.06 -5.04
C VAL A 198 -17.17 2.04 -4.25
N ALA A 199 -17.15 2.42 -2.97
CA ALA A 199 -18.35 2.48 -2.15
C ALA A 199 -19.35 3.55 -2.59
N GLU A 200 -18.93 4.64 -3.22
CA GLU A 200 -19.84 5.63 -3.82
C GLU A 200 -20.72 5.01 -4.92
N HIS A 201 -20.23 3.97 -5.60
CA HIS A 201 -20.94 3.23 -6.65
C HIS A 201 -21.72 2.00 -6.13
N HIS A 202 -21.92 1.88 -4.81
CA HIS A 202 -22.53 0.70 -4.18
C HIS A 202 -23.95 0.35 -4.67
N VAL A 203 -24.67 1.29 -5.27
CA VAL A 203 -25.99 1.03 -5.87
C VAL A 203 -25.89 -0.01 -6.99
N GLU A 204 -24.86 0.11 -7.83
CA GLU A 204 -24.58 -0.79 -8.96
C GLU A 204 -23.72 -1.96 -8.52
N ASN A 205 -22.55 -1.69 -7.93
CA ASN A 205 -21.58 -2.73 -7.63
C ASN A 205 -21.90 -3.54 -6.35
N ARG A 206 -22.89 -3.13 -5.54
CA ARG A 206 -23.32 -3.79 -4.29
C ARG A 206 -22.26 -3.85 -3.18
N MET A 207 -21.23 -3.02 -3.23
CA MET A 207 -20.11 -3.00 -2.29
C MET A 207 -20.03 -1.69 -1.52
N ASN A 208 -20.71 -1.62 -0.38
CA ASN A 208 -20.57 -0.50 0.56
C ASN A 208 -19.26 -0.59 1.38
N LEU A 209 -18.97 0.47 2.16
CA LEU A 209 -17.75 0.53 3.00
C LEU A 209 -17.63 -0.65 3.99
N CYS A 210 -18.74 -1.10 4.57
CA CYS A 210 -18.73 -2.24 5.52
C CYS A 210 -18.31 -3.55 4.83
N ASN A 211 -18.82 -3.79 3.62
CA ASN A 211 -18.47 -4.95 2.79
C ASN A 211 -17.00 -4.89 2.41
N LEU A 212 -16.53 -3.74 1.91
CA LEU A 212 -15.14 -3.54 1.52
C LEU A 212 -14.19 -3.70 2.71
N ALA A 213 -14.52 -3.16 3.88
CA ALA A 213 -13.67 -3.30 5.06
C ALA A 213 -13.59 -4.72 5.61
N THR A 214 -14.62 -5.54 5.37
CA THR A 214 -14.58 -6.97 5.68
C THR A 214 -13.62 -7.72 4.75
N VAL A 215 -13.60 -7.35 3.47
CA VAL A 215 -12.67 -7.93 2.49
C VAL A 215 -11.23 -7.46 2.74
N PHE A 216 -11.00 -6.16 2.92
CA PHE A 216 -9.65 -5.59 2.99
C PHE A 216 -9.01 -5.64 4.38
N GLY A 217 -9.80 -5.70 5.46
CA GLY A 217 -9.29 -5.75 6.83
C GLY A 217 -8.21 -6.83 7.02
N PRO A 218 -8.49 -8.12 6.73
CA PRO A 218 -7.49 -9.19 6.85
C PRO A 218 -6.26 -9.01 5.95
N ASN A 219 -6.39 -8.33 4.81
CA ASN A 219 -5.27 -8.10 3.90
C ASN A 219 -4.36 -6.94 4.37
N CYS A 220 -4.86 -6.04 5.23
CA CYS A 220 -4.12 -4.88 5.73
C CYS A 220 -3.51 -5.09 7.12
N PHE A 221 -4.12 -5.93 7.96
CA PHE A 221 -3.75 -6.23 9.35
C PHE A 221 -3.25 -7.68 9.51
N GLN A 222 -2.44 -8.18 8.58
CA GLN A 222 -2.02 -9.59 8.51
C GLN A 222 -1.55 -10.18 9.85
#